data_AF-A0A4S8QDC9-F1
#
_entry.id   AF-A0A4S8QDC9-F1
#
_cell.length_a   1.000
_cell.length_b   1.000
_cell.length_c   1.000
_cell.angle_alpha   90.00
_cell.angle_beta   90.00
_cell.angle_gamma   90.00
#
_symmetry.space_group_name_H-M   'P 1'
#
loop_
_entity.id
_entity.type
_entity.pdbx_description
1 polymer ?
#
loop_
_entity_poly.entity_id
_entity_poly.type
_entity_poly.pdbx_seq_one_letter_code
_entity_poly.pdbx_strand_id
1 'polypeptide(L)'
;MPNQHQNESRRGPSFNRRNLLRGAVVAGGLAAVGAGGVGVAQAQSFNHPGQLLQADEFDRMESAVQANREPWISGWNRLTANSHSSSTWQPRAVERIIRGDNGTDPENYWLLYNDMHAAYQNGLRWKISGDTAHRDAAIRILNAWSGTLKEIGGWTEASLAAGIYGYQAANAAEIVRNEAGFDRARFQSMLANVFYPLNNDFLVRRHGTCDSHYWANWDLCNMAAILAIGIFNEDQAKFDEAIEYFWNGKGNGSIEHVIPFIHGDLAQWQESGRDQAHSIMGIGLMAEFMEMAWNQGVDLYSARDHAFAKAAEYVARYNNGHSVPFTKYVWYNGHNCAYNEHTVISDWPRGQIRPVWELVYAHYYNRLGMAMPNVREMIGKTRPEGGGGDYGPNSGGFDSLGWGTLAYVRERTPTALNRLQSYNFQDRYVRHAYYDVRLDASISPAADAQFRLVPGLADSAGVSFEAANVPGYYLRHYSYDFRLDPNNGSSVFKADATFHRVAGLADGSWTSFRSHSHPDRYIRHSDYLLKLDQISDATGRADATYRITS
;
A
#
# COMPACT_ATOMS: atom_id res chain seq x y z
N MET A 1 64.68 18.30 -11.25
CA MET A 1 64.03 17.22 -12.03
C MET A 1 63.39 16.24 -11.06
N PRO A 2 62.05 16.16 -11.04
CA PRO A 2 61.36 14.92 -10.73
C PRO A 2 60.39 14.53 -11.85
N ASN A 3 60.44 13.27 -12.25
CA ASN A 3 59.59 12.70 -13.30
C ASN A 3 58.16 12.49 -12.81
N GLN A 4 57.23 12.90 -13.66
CA GLN A 4 55.80 12.64 -13.60
C GLN A 4 55.52 11.17 -13.86
N HIS A 5 54.69 10.55 -13.02
CA HIS A 5 53.77 9.51 -13.48
C HIS A 5 52.42 9.71 -12.80
N GLN A 6 51.41 9.79 -13.67
CA GLN A 6 50.01 10.03 -13.40
C GLN A 6 49.42 8.88 -12.55
N ASN A 7 48.57 9.23 -11.59
CA ASN A 7 47.56 8.31 -11.08
C ASN A 7 46.24 9.09 -10.95
N GLU A 8 45.31 8.72 -11.82
CA GLU A 8 44.04 9.40 -12.04
C GLU A 8 43.11 9.27 -10.85
N SER A 9 42.53 10.41 -10.45
CA SER A 9 41.47 10.52 -9.47
C SER A 9 40.17 9.88 -9.99
N ARG A 10 39.68 8.81 -9.35
CA ARG A 10 38.30 8.34 -9.52
C ARG A 10 37.34 9.30 -8.82
N ARG A 11 36.93 10.35 -9.53
CA ARG A 11 35.72 11.11 -9.20
C ARG A 11 34.51 10.26 -9.60
N GLY A 12 33.70 9.86 -8.62
CA GLY A 12 32.38 9.28 -8.88
C GLY A 12 31.46 10.29 -9.59
N PRO A 13 30.41 9.84 -10.29
CA PRO A 13 29.54 10.74 -11.04
C PRO A 13 28.83 11.71 -10.10
N SER A 14 29.07 13.01 -10.28
CA SER A 14 28.24 14.05 -9.67
C SER A 14 26.89 14.05 -10.38
N PHE A 15 25.84 13.55 -9.73
CA PHE A 15 24.48 13.64 -10.25
C PHE A 15 23.98 15.08 -10.17
N ASN A 16 23.69 15.65 -11.33
CA ASN A 16 23.20 17.01 -11.50
C ASN A 16 21.71 17.07 -11.11
N ARG A 17 21.33 18.01 -10.24
CA ARG A 17 19.99 18.21 -9.63
C ARG A 17 18.88 18.66 -10.59
N ARG A 18 18.80 18.15 -11.81
CA ARG A 18 17.67 18.49 -12.72
C ARG A 18 17.19 17.24 -13.44
N ASN A 19 15.91 16.93 -13.20
CA ASN A 19 15.06 15.94 -13.85
C ASN A 19 14.90 14.60 -13.12
N LEU A 20 14.05 14.62 -12.08
CA LEU A 20 13.34 13.45 -11.58
C LEU A 20 11.92 13.88 -11.24
N LEU A 21 11.03 13.85 -12.24
CA LEU A 21 9.59 13.87 -12.06
C LEU A 21 8.97 13.04 -13.20
N ARG A 22 8.71 11.77 -12.92
CA ARG A 22 7.68 10.96 -13.59
C ARG A 22 6.97 10.14 -12.52
N GLY A 23 6.25 10.81 -11.64
CA GLY A 23 5.03 10.24 -11.07
C GLY A 23 3.97 10.28 -12.16
N ALA A 24 3.43 9.13 -12.53
CA ALA A 24 2.31 9.08 -13.48
C ALA A 24 1.05 9.58 -12.76
N VAL A 25 0.75 10.87 -12.90
CA VAL A 25 -0.54 11.44 -12.50
C VAL A 25 -1.59 11.02 -13.54
N VAL A 26 -2.55 10.20 -13.13
CA VAL A 26 -3.76 9.94 -13.93
C VAL A 26 -4.72 11.10 -13.68
N ALA A 27 -4.80 12.04 -14.63
CA ALA A 27 -5.88 13.01 -14.71
C ALA A 27 -6.57 12.87 -16.07
N GLY A 28 -7.88 12.64 -16.04
CA GLY A 28 -8.69 12.48 -17.24
C GLY A 28 -8.83 13.78 -18.04
N GLY A 29 -8.55 13.69 -19.35
CA GLY A 29 -9.23 14.42 -20.42
C GLY A 29 -8.89 15.89 -20.66
N LEU A 30 -7.97 16.17 -21.61
CA LEU A 30 -8.22 16.81 -22.92
C LEU A 30 -6.89 17.27 -23.54
N ALA A 31 -6.71 16.95 -24.82
CA ALA A 31 -5.54 17.29 -25.60
C ALA A 31 -5.47 18.80 -25.92
N ALA A 32 -4.31 19.40 -25.67
CA ALA A 32 -3.79 20.53 -26.46
C ALA A 32 -2.26 20.54 -26.36
N VAL A 33 -1.60 20.20 -27.47
CA VAL A 33 -0.16 20.39 -27.62
C VAL A 33 0.08 21.87 -27.91
N GLY A 34 0.74 22.57 -26.98
CA GLY A 34 1.16 23.96 -27.12
C GLY A 34 2.51 24.18 -26.44
N ALA A 35 3.45 24.73 -27.19
CA ALA A 35 4.86 24.89 -26.82
C ALA A 35 5.10 25.80 -25.61
N GLY A 36 6.12 25.46 -24.82
CA GLY A 36 6.88 26.43 -24.01
C GLY A 36 6.13 27.07 -22.85
N GLY A 37 5.69 26.26 -21.87
CA GLY A 37 5.30 26.74 -20.55
C GLY A 37 6.04 25.94 -19.49
N VAL A 38 6.69 26.60 -18.53
CA VAL A 38 7.13 25.96 -17.29
C VAL A 38 5.85 25.45 -16.64
N GLY A 39 5.62 24.14 -16.70
CA GLY A 39 4.43 23.53 -16.11
C GLY A 39 4.43 23.83 -14.62
N VAL A 40 3.51 24.68 -14.18
CA VAL A 40 3.16 24.77 -12.76
C VAL A 40 2.68 23.37 -12.37
N ALA A 41 3.39 22.70 -11.46
CA ALA A 41 2.94 21.42 -10.93
C ALA A 41 1.51 21.61 -10.42
N GLN A 42 0.54 20.99 -11.08
CA GLN A 42 -0.84 21.01 -10.62
C GLN A 42 -0.88 20.19 -9.34
N ALA A 43 -1.31 20.80 -8.23
CA ALA A 43 -1.60 20.06 -7.00
C ALA A 43 -2.59 18.93 -7.32
N GLN A 44 -2.33 17.74 -6.80
CA GLN A 44 -3.25 16.62 -6.94
C GLN A 44 -4.56 16.95 -6.23
N SER A 45 -5.69 16.52 -6.81
CA SER A 45 -6.95 16.48 -6.05
C SER A 45 -6.88 15.31 -5.07
N PHE A 46 -6.95 15.60 -3.78
CA PHE A 46 -6.94 14.56 -2.74
C PHE A 46 -8.29 13.83 -2.69
N ASN A 47 -8.24 12.51 -2.57
CA ASN A 47 -9.43 11.68 -2.36
C ASN A 47 -9.86 11.76 -0.89
N HIS A 48 -11.17 11.94 -0.66
CA HIS A 48 -11.77 12.02 0.67
C HIS A 48 -13.15 11.32 0.72
N PRO A 49 -13.38 10.34 1.61
CA PRO A 49 -12.39 9.65 2.44
C PRO A 49 -11.30 8.98 1.58
N GLY A 50 -10.03 9.16 1.94
CA GLY A 50 -8.93 8.58 1.17
C GLY A 50 -7.63 8.39 1.93
N GLN A 51 -7.67 8.38 3.27
CA GLN A 51 -6.53 7.93 4.07
C GLN A 51 -6.54 6.40 4.15
N LEU A 52 -6.70 5.77 5.31
CA LEU A 52 -6.73 4.30 5.39
C LEU A 52 -8.02 3.69 4.83
N LEU A 53 -9.14 4.42 4.88
CA LEU A 53 -10.45 3.95 4.42
C LEU A 53 -11.04 4.86 3.35
N GLN A 54 -11.60 4.24 2.32
CA GLN A 54 -12.39 4.91 1.28
C GLN A 54 -13.91 4.73 1.49
N ALA A 55 -14.71 5.51 0.75
CA ALA A 55 -16.18 5.47 0.82
C ALA A 55 -16.76 4.06 0.56
N ASP A 56 -16.27 3.38 -0.47
CA ASP A 56 -16.71 2.02 -0.85
C ASP A 56 -16.36 0.98 0.22
N GLU A 57 -15.36 1.24 1.06
CA GLU A 57 -14.99 0.37 2.17
C GLU A 57 -15.95 0.51 3.35
N PHE A 58 -16.46 1.72 3.61
CA PHE A 58 -17.56 1.92 4.55
C PHE A 58 -18.84 1.23 4.08
N ASP A 59 -19.21 1.39 2.80
CA ASP A 59 -20.39 0.74 2.22
C ASP A 59 -20.28 -0.80 2.31
N ARG A 60 -19.08 -1.35 2.07
CA ARG A 60 -18.81 -2.79 2.21
C ARG A 60 -19.00 -3.25 3.66
N MET A 61 -18.44 -2.52 4.63
CA MET A 61 -18.59 -2.84 6.05
C MET A 61 -20.05 -2.83 6.47
N GLU A 62 -20.77 -1.75 6.14
CA GLU A 62 -22.19 -1.59 6.44
C GLU A 62 -23.00 -2.75 5.86
N SER A 63 -22.88 -2.99 4.55
CA SER A 63 -23.64 -4.03 3.85
C SER A 63 -23.36 -5.43 4.42
N ALA A 64 -22.10 -5.75 4.71
CA ALA A 64 -21.73 -7.06 5.25
C ALA A 64 -22.25 -7.27 6.68
N VAL A 65 -22.20 -6.23 7.52
CA VAL A 65 -22.73 -6.27 8.89
C VAL A 65 -24.25 -6.38 8.90
N GLN A 66 -24.96 -5.57 8.11
CA GLN A 66 -26.42 -5.63 7.99
C GLN A 66 -26.91 -7.00 7.50
N ALA A 67 -26.12 -7.65 6.63
CA ALA A 67 -26.39 -8.99 6.14
C ALA A 67 -25.91 -10.13 7.08
N ASN A 68 -25.40 -9.81 8.29
CA ASN A 68 -24.83 -10.78 9.24
C ASN A 68 -23.75 -11.70 8.63
N ARG A 69 -22.92 -11.16 7.74
CA ARG A 69 -21.92 -11.95 7.02
C ARG A 69 -20.62 -12.09 7.81
N GLU A 70 -20.13 -13.32 7.92
CA GLU A 70 -18.78 -13.57 8.44
C GLU A 70 -17.70 -13.23 7.40
N PRO A 71 -16.52 -12.73 7.82
CA PRO A 71 -16.13 -12.46 9.21
C PRO A 71 -16.51 -11.05 9.73
N TRP A 72 -17.18 -10.21 8.91
CA TRP A 72 -17.50 -8.83 9.27
C TRP A 72 -18.39 -8.71 10.51
N ILE A 73 -19.41 -9.57 10.63
CA ILE A 73 -20.28 -9.55 11.81
C ILE A 73 -19.53 -9.87 13.10
N SER A 74 -18.54 -10.78 13.06
CA SER A 74 -17.63 -11.01 14.19
C SER A 74 -16.77 -9.79 14.52
N GLY A 75 -16.26 -9.09 13.51
CA GLY A 75 -15.55 -7.81 13.70
C GLY A 75 -16.43 -6.72 14.31
N TRP A 76 -17.68 -6.62 13.86
CA TRP A 76 -18.68 -5.70 14.41
C TRP A 76 -19.03 -6.02 15.87
N ASN A 77 -19.25 -7.29 16.20
CA ASN A 77 -19.53 -7.71 17.57
C ASN A 77 -18.36 -7.37 18.49
N ARG A 78 -17.12 -7.52 18.02
CA ARG A 78 -15.92 -7.11 18.76
C ARG A 78 -15.86 -5.59 18.96
N LEU A 79 -16.12 -4.81 17.90
CA LEU A 79 -16.17 -3.34 17.98
C LEU A 79 -17.21 -2.88 18.99
N THR A 80 -18.42 -3.44 18.92
CA THR A 80 -19.51 -3.03 19.80
C THR A 80 -19.31 -3.37 21.27
N ALA A 81 -18.52 -4.41 21.57
CA ALA A 81 -18.14 -4.81 22.92
C ALA A 81 -16.97 -3.99 23.51
N ASN A 82 -16.21 -3.25 22.69
CA ASN A 82 -15.06 -2.48 23.16
C ASN A 82 -15.52 -1.16 23.83
N SER A 83 -14.99 -0.87 25.02
CA SER A 83 -15.37 0.32 25.80
C SER A 83 -14.99 1.65 25.13
N HIS A 84 -13.96 1.66 24.28
CA HIS A 84 -13.59 2.82 23.46
C HIS A 84 -14.65 3.16 22.41
N SER A 85 -15.47 2.19 22.01
CA SER A 85 -16.58 2.37 21.07
C SER A 85 -17.86 2.93 21.72
N SER A 86 -17.81 3.34 22.99
CA SER A 86 -18.97 3.96 23.65
C SER A 86 -19.24 5.37 23.14
N SER A 87 -20.49 5.66 22.76
CA SER A 87 -20.93 7.01 22.37
C SER A 87 -20.90 8.01 23.53
N THR A 88 -20.83 7.53 24.77
CA THR A 88 -20.73 8.36 25.99
C THR A 88 -19.30 8.61 26.45
N TRP A 89 -18.29 8.15 25.69
CA TRP A 89 -16.88 8.40 25.99
C TRP A 89 -16.59 9.89 26.19
N GLN A 90 -15.83 10.21 27.23
CA GLN A 90 -15.44 11.58 27.54
C GLN A 90 -13.96 11.79 27.22
N PRO A 91 -13.62 12.82 26.40
CA PRO A 91 -12.24 13.10 26.09
C PRO A 91 -11.50 13.64 27.32
N ARG A 92 -10.20 13.39 27.36
CA ARG A 92 -9.27 13.80 28.42
C ARG A 92 -8.15 14.66 27.81
N ALA A 93 -8.56 15.62 26.98
CA ALA A 93 -7.64 16.54 26.32
C ALA A 93 -6.86 17.38 27.34
N VAL A 94 -5.56 17.52 27.09
CA VAL A 94 -4.63 18.29 27.92
C VAL A 94 -3.76 19.18 27.04
N GLU A 95 -3.20 20.26 27.61
CA GLU A 95 -2.40 21.21 26.83
C GLU A 95 -1.05 20.63 26.38
N ARG A 96 -0.49 19.70 27.15
CA ARG A 96 0.83 19.11 26.89
C ARG A 96 0.77 17.59 26.99
N ILE A 97 1.21 16.92 25.94
CA ILE A 97 1.46 15.48 25.94
C ILE A 97 2.94 15.22 26.13
N ILE A 98 3.30 14.35 27.07
CA ILE A 98 4.65 13.94 27.37
C ILE A 98 4.78 12.44 27.12
N ARG A 99 5.73 12.07 26.27
CA ARG A 99 6.20 10.70 26.05
C ARG A 99 7.72 10.71 26.11
N GLY A 100 8.30 9.88 26.98
CA GLY A 100 9.72 9.86 27.33
C GLY A 100 9.99 10.57 28.65
N ASP A 101 11.01 10.08 29.36
CA ASP A 101 11.51 10.71 30.58
C ASP A 101 12.27 12.00 30.23
N ASN A 102 11.74 13.14 30.69
CA ASN A 102 12.41 14.43 30.58
C ASN A 102 12.98 14.97 31.89
N GLY A 103 12.94 14.15 32.95
CA GLY A 103 13.41 14.51 34.29
C GLY A 103 12.48 15.45 35.06
N THR A 104 11.36 15.90 34.49
CA THR A 104 10.48 16.90 35.11
C THR A 104 9.00 16.58 35.06
N ASP A 105 8.49 16.11 33.92
CA ASP A 105 7.07 15.92 33.66
C ASP A 105 6.74 14.42 33.58
N PRO A 106 5.68 13.94 34.26
CA PRO A 106 5.26 12.55 34.14
C PRO A 106 4.67 12.28 32.75
N GLU A 107 4.92 11.07 32.24
CA GLU A 107 4.33 10.61 30.98
C GLU A 107 2.80 10.55 31.06
N ASN A 108 2.14 11.09 30.05
CA ASN A 108 0.67 11.14 29.97
C ASN A 108 0.13 10.85 28.57
N TYR A 109 0.98 10.42 27.63
CA TYR A 109 0.63 10.15 26.24
C TYR A 109 -0.47 9.11 26.04
N TRP A 110 -0.75 8.29 27.06
CA TRP A 110 -1.89 7.38 27.09
C TRP A 110 -3.25 8.07 27.04
N LEU A 111 -3.35 9.32 27.49
CA LEU A 111 -4.56 10.11 27.32
C LEU A 111 -4.90 10.28 25.84
N LEU A 112 -3.88 10.59 25.02
CA LEU A 112 -4.03 10.86 23.61
C LEU A 112 -4.41 9.59 22.82
N TYR A 113 -3.64 8.49 22.97
CA TYR A 113 -3.92 7.31 22.16
C TYR A 113 -5.27 6.67 22.50
N ASN A 114 -5.69 6.66 23.76
CA ASN A 114 -6.99 6.10 24.12
C ASN A 114 -8.12 6.94 23.49
N ASP A 115 -7.99 8.26 23.50
CA ASP A 115 -9.00 9.15 22.91
C ASP A 115 -9.03 9.10 21.39
N MET A 116 -7.87 9.06 20.71
CA MET A 116 -7.83 8.95 19.23
C MET A 116 -8.43 7.62 18.76
N HIS A 117 -8.17 6.53 19.48
CA HIS A 117 -8.80 5.24 19.19
C HIS A 117 -10.29 5.23 19.48
N ALA A 118 -10.75 5.88 20.56
CA ALA A 118 -12.17 6.05 20.83
C ALA A 118 -12.87 6.88 19.75
N ALA A 119 -12.23 7.94 19.23
CA ALA A 119 -12.75 8.73 18.12
C ALA A 119 -12.85 7.91 16.84
N TYR A 120 -11.80 7.16 16.47
CA TYR A 120 -11.81 6.29 15.29
C TYR A 120 -12.90 5.23 15.38
N GLN A 121 -12.98 4.52 16.51
CA GLN A 121 -13.97 3.48 16.76
C GLN A 121 -15.41 4.00 16.72
N ASN A 122 -15.68 5.15 17.32
CA ASN A 122 -16.98 5.81 17.23
C ASN A 122 -17.28 6.27 15.78
N GLY A 123 -16.27 6.71 15.03
CA GLY A 123 -16.40 6.96 13.59
C GLY A 123 -16.85 5.72 12.82
N LEU A 124 -16.22 4.56 13.06
CA LEU A 124 -16.62 3.28 12.47
C LEU A 124 -18.04 2.87 12.87
N ARG A 125 -18.38 2.97 14.16
CA ARG A 125 -19.73 2.70 14.68
C ARG A 125 -20.77 3.50 13.91
N TRP A 126 -20.55 4.80 13.75
CA TRP A 126 -21.45 5.68 13.02
C TRP A 126 -21.56 5.31 11.54
N LYS A 127 -20.44 5.12 10.84
CA LYS A 127 -20.44 4.79 9.41
C LYS A 127 -21.17 3.48 9.10
N ILE A 128 -21.14 2.51 10.02
CA ILE A 128 -21.73 1.19 9.81
C ILE A 128 -23.19 1.11 10.28
N SER A 129 -23.57 1.78 11.38
CA SER A 129 -24.93 1.70 11.93
C SER A 129 -25.83 2.89 11.61
N GLY A 130 -25.26 4.01 11.16
CA GLY A 130 -25.97 5.28 11.00
C GLY A 130 -26.30 6.00 12.32
N ASP A 131 -25.91 5.46 13.48
CA ASP A 131 -26.22 6.05 14.78
C ASP A 131 -25.37 7.31 15.04
N THR A 132 -26.04 8.46 15.00
CA THR A 132 -25.43 9.78 15.18
C THR A 132 -24.83 10.01 16.56
N ALA A 133 -25.22 9.25 17.59
CA ALA A 133 -24.60 9.38 18.91
C ALA A 133 -23.10 9.05 18.87
N HIS A 134 -22.69 8.10 18.02
CA HIS A 134 -21.29 7.76 17.82
C HIS A 134 -20.56 8.83 16.98
N ARG A 135 -21.20 9.40 15.95
CA ARG A 135 -20.65 10.55 15.23
C ARG A 135 -20.34 11.70 16.18
N ASP A 136 -21.31 12.06 17.01
CA ASP A 136 -21.19 13.18 17.94
C ASP A 136 -20.12 12.92 19.00
N ALA A 137 -19.90 11.66 19.39
CA ALA A 137 -18.79 11.25 20.25
C ALA A 137 -17.43 11.46 19.58
N ALA A 138 -17.26 11.01 18.33
CA ALA A 138 -16.03 11.22 17.57
C ALA A 138 -15.71 12.72 17.42
N ILE A 139 -16.70 13.52 17.01
CA ILE A 139 -16.56 14.98 16.87
C ILE A 139 -16.20 15.63 18.21
N ARG A 140 -16.88 15.26 19.31
CA ARG A 140 -16.59 15.78 20.65
C ARG A 140 -15.13 15.55 21.05
N ILE A 141 -14.61 14.34 20.81
CA ILE A 141 -13.23 14.00 21.15
C ILE A 141 -12.23 14.81 20.30
N LEU A 142 -12.41 14.84 18.98
CA LEU A 142 -11.52 15.53 18.06
C LEU A 142 -11.52 17.06 18.28
N ASN A 143 -12.68 17.64 18.55
CA ASN A 143 -12.81 19.05 18.89
C ASN A 143 -12.16 19.38 20.23
N ALA A 144 -12.26 18.50 21.24
CA ALA A 144 -11.64 18.72 22.55
C ALA A 144 -10.11 18.76 22.43
N TRP A 145 -9.51 17.82 21.71
CA TRP A 145 -8.05 17.81 21.49
C TRP A 145 -7.57 18.99 20.67
N SER A 146 -8.20 19.27 19.52
CA SER A 146 -7.83 20.43 18.68
C SER A 146 -8.04 21.79 19.36
N GLY A 147 -8.93 21.87 20.35
CA GLY A 147 -9.14 23.09 21.14
C GLY A 147 -8.18 23.26 22.32
N THR A 148 -7.43 22.21 22.70
CA THR A 148 -6.67 22.18 23.96
C THR A 148 -5.19 21.92 23.77
N LEU A 149 -4.82 20.97 22.91
CA LEU A 149 -3.42 20.53 22.75
C LEU A 149 -2.56 21.62 22.13
N LYS A 150 -1.46 21.95 22.81
CA LYS A 150 -0.50 22.99 22.39
C LYS A 150 0.89 22.42 22.10
N GLU A 151 1.27 21.33 22.77
CA GLU A 151 2.64 20.81 22.71
C GLU A 151 2.67 19.28 22.90
N ILE A 152 3.60 18.64 22.19
CA ILE A 152 4.05 17.26 22.45
C ILE A 152 5.54 17.34 22.81
N GLY A 153 5.91 16.76 23.95
CA GLY A 153 7.26 16.78 24.51
C GLY A 153 7.70 15.44 25.08
N GLY A 154 8.83 15.44 25.80
CA GLY A 154 9.49 14.23 26.32
C GLY A 154 10.76 13.81 25.55
N TRP A 155 11.59 14.80 25.18
CA TRP A 155 12.83 14.61 24.41
C TRP A 155 12.60 13.92 23.06
N THR A 156 13.34 12.86 22.76
CA THR A 156 13.31 12.20 21.46
C THR A 156 12.02 11.39 21.27
N GLU A 157 11.47 10.83 22.35
CA GLU A 157 10.22 10.05 22.33
C GLU A 157 8.99 10.91 21.95
N ALA A 158 9.09 12.24 22.01
CA ALA A 158 8.10 13.16 21.46
C ALA A 158 7.84 12.90 19.95
N SER A 159 8.87 12.49 19.20
CA SER A 159 8.75 12.13 17.78
C SER A 159 7.98 10.82 17.57
N LEU A 160 8.04 9.87 18.52
CA LEU A 160 7.18 8.69 18.47
C LEU A 160 5.72 9.04 18.77
N ALA A 161 5.48 9.92 19.75
CA ALA A 161 4.13 10.39 20.05
C ALA A 161 3.53 11.18 18.87
N ALA A 162 4.30 12.07 18.26
CA ALA A 162 3.86 12.84 17.10
C ALA A 162 3.62 11.95 15.87
N GLY A 163 4.52 10.98 15.62
CA GLY A 163 4.39 10.04 14.51
C GLY A 163 3.19 9.13 14.67
N ILE A 164 3.16 8.32 15.72
CA ILE A 164 2.12 7.30 15.92
C ILE A 164 0.74 7.97 16.08
N TYR A 165 0.61 8.94 16.98
CA TYR A 165 -0.72 9.48 17.28
C TYR A 165 -1.19 10.51 16.26
N GLY A 166 -0.27 11.14 15.51
CA GLY A 166 -0.60 12.11 14.48
C GLY A 166 -1.34 11.49 13.29
N TYR A 167 -0.84 10.38 12.74
CA TYR A 167 -1.55 9.71 11.62
C TYR A 167 -2.88 9.12 12.08
N GLN A 168 -2.94 8.59 13.31
CA GLN A 168 -4.17 8.03 13.90
C GLN A 168 -5.23 9.12 14.09
N ALA A 169 -4.83 10.29 14.60
CA ALA A 169 -5.70 11.45 14.76
C ALA A 169 -6.25 11.94 13.42
N ALA A 170 -5.40 12.05 12.39
CA ALA A 170 -5.81 12.43 11.04
C ALA A 170 -6.79 11.42 10.42
N ASN A 171 -6.56 10.12 10.59
CA ASN A 171 -7.46 9.06 10.11
C ASN A 171 -8.81 9.07 10.85
N ALA A 172 -8.83 9.30 12.16
CA ALA A 172 -10.08 9.45 12.92
C ALA A 172 -10.88 10.68 12.47
N ALA A 173 -10.19 11.81 12.24
CA ALA A 173 -10.80 13.04 11.76
C ALA A 173 -11.35 12.93 10.33
N GLU A 174 -10.69 12.14 9.48
CA GLU A 174 -11.12 11.90 8.10
C GLU A 174 -12.54 11.33 8.02
N ILE A 175 -12.91 10.43 8.94
CA ILE A 175 -14.24 9.81 8.95
C ILE A 175 -15.35 10.85 9.07
N VAL A 176 -15.13 11.89 9.88
CA VAL A 176 -16.09 12.98 10.16
C VAL A 176 -15.76 14.28 9.42
N ARG A 177 -14.88 14.26 8.41
CA ARG A 177 -14.32 15.44 7.72
C ARG A 177 -15.36 16.48 7.32
N ASN A 178 -16.54 16.04 6.90
CA ASN A 178 -17.61 16.89 6.36
C ASN A 178 -18.83 17.02 7.28
N GLU A 179 -18.74 16.51 8.51
CA GLU A 179 -19.87 16.56 9.45
C GLU A 179 -20.01 17.92 10.11
N ALA A 180 -21.27 18.35 10.28
CA ALA A 180 -21.58 19.58 10.98
C ALA A 180 -21.08 19.52 12.44
N GLY A 181 -20.51 20.64 12.90
CA GLY A 181 -19.99 20.76 14.26
C GLY A 181 -18.55 20.29 14.44
N PHE A 182 -17.94 19.61 13.46
CA PHE A 182 -16.50 19.36 13.48
C PHE A 182 -15.72 20.61 13.05
N ASP A 183 -14.86 21.13 13.94
CA ASP A 183 -14.01 22.28 13.64
C ASP A 183 -12.78 21.83 12.85
N ARG A 184 -12.99 21.55 11.56
CA ARG A 184 -11.95 21.03 10.67
C ARG A 184 -10.76 21.97 10.58
N ALA A 185 -10.98 23.27 10.46
CA ALA A 185 -9.90 24.25 10.31
C ALA A 185 -8.99 24.29 11.55
N ARG A 186 -9.58 24.23 12.75
CA ARG A 186 -8.80 24.13 13.99
C ARG A 186 -8.04 22.81 14.08
N PHE A 187 -8.66 21.70 13.68
CA PHE A 187 -8.00 20.39 13.67
C PHE A 187 -6.82 20.35 12.69
N GLN A 188 -6.99 20.88 11.47
CA GLN A 188 -5.90 21.03 10.49
C GLN A 188 -4.75 21.88 11.05
N SER A 189 -5.07 22.94 11.80
CA SER A 189 -4.09 23.79 12.46
C SER A 189 -3.33 23.06 13.56
N MET A 190 -3.99 22.23 14.37
CA MET A 190 -3.32 21.40 15.38
C MET A 190 -2.34 20.42 14.72
N LEU A 191 -2.76 19.73 13.66
CA LEU A 191 -1.91 18.80 12.91
C LEU A 191 -0.67 19.51 12.33
N ALA A 192 -0.86 20.68 11.71
CA ALA A 192 0.22 21.43 11.07
C ALA A 192 1.20 22.05 12.08
N ASN A 193 0.73 22.48 13.25
CA ASN A 193 1.54 23.28 14.18
C ASN A 193 2.07 22.49 15.38
N VAL A 194 1.41 21.40 15.77
CA VAL A 194 1.82 20.58 16.93
C VAL A 194 2.49 19.28 16.50
N PHE A 195 1.92 18.58 15.52
CA PHE A 195 2.41 17.26 15.10
C PHE A 195 3.49 17.36 14.04
N TYR A 196 3.20 18.02 12.90
CA TYR A 196 4.10 18.07 11.75
C TYR A 196 5.54 18.52 12.08
N PRO A 197 5.78 19.58 12.90
CA PRO A 197 7.14 20.04 13.15
C PRO A 197 8.04 18.96 13.77
N LEU A 198 7.53 18.17 14.72
CA LEU A 198 8.28 17.06 15.33
C LEU A 198 8.58 15.94 14.33
N ASN A 199 7.63 15.65 13.44
CA ASN A 199 7.79 14.61 12.43
C ASN A 199 8.86 14.99 11.38
N ASN A 200 8.73 16.18 10.81
CA ASN A 200 9.71 16.67 9.83
C ASN A 200 11.09 16.84 10.48
N ASP A 201 11.14 17.36 11.72
CA ASP A 201 12.40 17.52 12.44
C ASP A 201 13.13 16.19 12.66
N PHE A 202 12.39 15.14 13.02
CA PHE A 202 12.92 13.79 13.15
C PHE A 202 13.47 13.29 11.80
N LEU A 203 12.67 13.33 10.73
CA LEU A 203 13.09 12.84 9.41
C LEU A 203 14.22 13.66 8.79
N VAL A 204 14.41 14.93 9.18
CA VAL A 204 15.51 15.75 8.66
C VAL A 204 16.76 15.62 9.53
N ARG A 205 16.64 15.79 10.84
CA ARG A 205 17.79 15.92 11.75
C ARG A 205 18.11 14.66 12.56
N ARG A 206 17.14 13.76 12.79
CA ARG A 206 17.29 12.57 13.65
C ARG A 206 17.95 12.91 14.98
N HIS A 207 17.52 14.02 15.59
CA HIS A 207 18.09 14.56 16.82
C HIS A 207 19.63 14.74 16.78
N GLY A 208 20.22 14.94 15.60
CA GLY A 208 21.66 15.14 15.40
C GLY A 208 22.50 13.86 15.40
N THR A 209 21.85 12.69 15.30
CA THR A 209 22.51 11.38 15.31
C THR A 209 22.78 10.88 13.89
N CYS A 210 23.51 9.77 13.77
CA CYS A 210 23.76 9.13 12.48
C CYS A 210 22.50 8.52 11.86
N ASP A 211 22.53 8.35 10.52
CA ASP A 211 21.35 8.00 9.73
C ASP A 211 20.66 6.70 10.20
N SER A 212 21.42 5.69 10.63
CA SER A 212 20.91 4.39 11.07
C SER A 212 20.65 4.28 12.58
N HIS A 213 20.76 5.38 13.35
CA HIS A 213 20.66 5.33 14.81
C HIS A 213 19.30 4.83 15.29
N TYR A 214 18.22 5.34 14.67
CA TYR A 214 16.86 5.00 15.02
C TYR A 214 16.37 3.79 14.23
N TRP A 215 15.57 2.95 14.87
CA TRP A 215 14.96 1.79 14.23
C TRP A 215 13.85 2.18 13.26
N ALA A 216 13.56 1.33 12.28
CA ALA A 216 12.61 1.61 11.21
C ALA A 216 11.25 2.13 11.70
N ASN A 217 10.72 1.63 12.82
CA ASN A 217 9.43 2.07 13.36
C ASN A 217 9.36 3.59 13.63
N TRP A 218 10.49 4.22 13.96
CA TRP A 218 10.55 5.67 14.19
C TRP A 218 10.33 6.44 12.89
N ASP A 219 11.08 6.12 11.85
CA ASP A 219 10.89 6.71 10.53
C ASP A 219 9.47 6.46 10.01
N LEU A 220 9.00 5.21 10.08
CA LEU A 220 7.72 4.82 9.52
C LEU A 220 6.53 5.56 10.16
N CYS A 221 6.51 5.75 11.48
CA CYS A 221 5.41 6.47 12.12
C CYS A 221 5.44 7.97 11.80
N ASN A 222 6.63 8.57 11.70
CA ASN A 222 6.78 9.98 11.35
C ASN A 222 6.44 10.22 9.86
N MET A 223 6.81 9.29 8.97
CA MET A 223 6.38 9.27 7.56
C MET A 223 4.86 9.15 7.43
N ALA A 224 4.25 8.21 8.17
CA ALA A 224 2.80 8.01 8.18
C ALA A 224 2.06 9.27 8.66
N ALA A 225 2.56 9.94 9.69
CA ALA A 225 1.99 11.20 10.16
C ALA A 225 2.07 12.30 9.09
N ILE A 226 3.24 12.50 8.47
CA ILE A 226 3.38 13.54 7.44
C ILE A 226 2.47 13.26 6.24
N LEU A 227 2.37 12.01 5.80
CA LEU A 227 1.47 11.62 4.70
C LEU A 227 0.01 11.89 5.07
N ALA A 228 -0.43 11.43 6.25
CA ALA A 228 -1.80 11.63 6.73
C ALA A 228 -2.15 13.11 6.90
N ILE A 229 -1.21 13.92 7.39
CA ILE A 229 -1.34 15.39 7.51
C ILE A 229 -1.44 16.02 6.12
N GLY A 230 -0.59 15.61 5.17
CA GLY A 230 -0.63 16.08 3.79
C GLY A 230 -1.99 15.82 3.14
N ILE A 231 -2.52 14.61 3.30
CA ILE A 231 -3.86 14.26 2.78
C ILE A 231 -4.94 15.08 3.50
N PHE A 232 -5.00 15.05 4.83
CA PHE A 232 -6.09 15.71 5.57
C PHE A 232 -6.10 17.24 5.41
N ASN A 233 -4.92 17.87 5.36
CA ASN A 233 -4.78 19.31 5.17
C ASN A 233 -4.79 19.72 3.69
N GLU A 234 -4.89 18.76 2.76
CA GLU A 234 -4.77 19.01 1.32
C GLU A 234 -3.45 19.75 0.97
N ASP A 235 -2.37 19.38 1.66
CA ASP A 235 -1.04 19.97 1.54
C ASP A 235 -0.12 19.05 0.72
N GLN A 236 -0.04 19.35 -0.59
CA GLN A 236 0.78 18.62 -1.55
C GLN A 236 2.25 18.53 -1.14
N ALA A 237 2.81 19.56 -0.50
CA ALA A 237 4.23 19.55 -0.16
C ALA A 237 4.55 18.49 0.91
N LYS A 238 3.67 18.30 1.91
CA LYS A 238 3.83 17.23 2.91
C LYS A 238 3.57 15.85 2.29
N PHE A 239 2.59 15.74 1.41
CA PHE A 239 2.36 14.50 0.67
C PHE A 239 3.62 14.08 -0.10
N ASP A 240 4.18 14.99 -0.89
CA ASP A 240 5.39 14.74 -1.69
C ASP A 240 6.60 14.44 -0.80
N GLU A 241 6.76 15.14 0.32
CA GLU A 241 7.83 14.90 1.31
C GLU A 241 7.81 13.45 1.82
N ALA A 242 6.64 12.97 2.21
CA ALA A 242 6.49 11.62 2.74
C ALA A 242 6.77 10.54 1.67
N ILE A 243 6.24 10.72 0.46
CA ILE A 243 6.47 9.81 -0.67
C ILE A 243 7.94 9.82 -1.10
N GLU A 244 8.59 10.99 -1.13
CA GLU A 244 10.02 11.10 -1.43
C GLU A 244 10.88 10.41 -0.36
N TYR A 245 10.52 10.52 0.91
CA TYR A 245 11.24 9.83 1.98
C TYR A 245 11.15 8.30 1.86
N PHE A 246 10.02 7.77 1.40
CA PHE A 246 9.89 6.33 1.15
C PHE A 246 10.95 5.84 0.17
N TRP A 247 11.24 6.60 -0.90
CA TRP A 247 12.22 6.21 -1.91
C TRP A 247 13.66 6.58 -1.54
N ASN A 248 13.88 7.78 -0.98
CA ASN A 248 15.21 8.40 -0.87
C ASN A 248 15.57 8.80 0.57
N GLY A 249 14.76 8.41 1.56
CA GLY A 249 15.00 8.69 2.97
C GLY A 249 16.30 8.08 3.46
N LYS A 250 17.06 8.87 4.23
CA LYS A 250 18.36 8.43 4.77
C LYS A 250 18.23 7.45 5.93
N GLY A 251 17.14 7.54 6.70
CA GLY A 251 16.93 6.68 7.86
C GLY A 251 16.35 5.32 7.49
N ASN A 252 16.02 4.54 8.52
CA ASN A 252 15.67 3.12 8.37
C ASN A 252 14.23 2.88 7.89
N GLY A 253 13.43 3.91 7.63
CA GLY A 253 12.06 3.79 7.10
C GLY A 253 11.96 3.81 5.57
N SER A 254 13.02 4.21 4.86
CA SER A 254 13.02 4.16 3.39
C SER A 254 13.04 2.72 2.90
N ILE A 255 12.47 2.46 1.73
CA ILE A 255 12.23 1.11 1.21
C ILE A 255 13.53 0.32 0.99
N GLU A 256 14.65 1.00 0.75
CA GLU A 256 15.96 0.38 0.64
C GLU A 256 16.51 -0.07 2.00
N HIS A 257 16.41 0.79 3.02
CA HIS A 257 16.98 0.54 4.35
C HIS A 257 16.10 -0.35 5.23
N VAL A 258 14.78 -0.25 5.11
CA VAL A 258 13.83 -1.05 5.89
C VAL A 258 13.85 -2.53 5.49
N ILE A 259 14.28 -2.81 4.25
CA ILE A 259 14.46 -4.16 3.70
C ILE A 259 15.90 -4.30 3.18
N PRO A 260 16.87 -4.49 4.09
CA PRO A 260 18.29 -4.51 3.74
C PRO A 260 18.70 -5.74 2.91
N PHE A 261 17.99 -6.87 3.05
CA PHE A 261 18.36 -8.11 2.37
C PHE A 261 17.13 -8.84 1.82
N ILE A 262 17.26 -9.36 0.59
CA ILE A 262 16.25 -10.21 -0.06
C ILE A 262 16.79 -11.63 -0.16
N HIS A 263 15.96 -12.60 0.24
CA HIS A 263 16.23 -14.03 0.32
C HIS A 263 15.25 -14.80 -0.57
N GLY A 264 15.29 -14.55 -1.88
CA GLY A 264 14.31 -15.10 -2.82
C GLY A 264 12.92 -14.52 -2.56
N ASP A 265 11.98 -15.38 -2.19
CA ASP A 265 10.58 -15.00 -1.92
C ASP A 265 10.36 -14.41 -0.52
N LEU A 266 11.41 -14.31 0.29
CA LEU A 266 11.39 -13.68 1.61
C LEU A 266 12.34 -12.49 1.64
N ALA A 267 12.10 -11.50 2.50
CA ALA A 267 13.02 -10.39 2.69
C ALA A 267 13.19 -10.05 4.16
N GLN A 268 14.44 -9.87 4.60
CA GLN A 268 14.74 -9.59 6.00
C GLN A 268 14.25 -8.19 6.36
N TRP A 269 13.41 -8.09 7.39
CA TRP A 269 12.98 -6.81 7.94
C TRP A 269 14.07 -6.23 8.84
N GLN A 270 14.33 -4.93 8.73
CA GLN A 270 15.40 -4.21 9.43
C GLN A 270 15.47 -4.51 10.93
N GLU A 271 14.34 -4.56 11.61
CA GLU A 271 14.26 -4.75 13.07
C GLU A 271 14.30 -6.22 13.52
N SER A 272 14.41 -7.18 12.59
CA SER A 272 14.31 -8.62 12.90
C SER A 272 15.36 -9.10 13.92
N GLY A 273 16.55 -8.51 13.91
CA GLY A 273 17.61 -8.84 14.87
C GLY A 273 17.40 -8.20 16.25
N ARG A 274 16.56 -7.16 16.35
CA ARG A 274 16.26 -6.46 17.61
C ARG A 274 15.23 -7.24 18.40
N ASP A 275 14.01 -7.29 17.89
CA ASP A 275 12.90 -8.02 18.49
C ASP A 275 11.71 -8.16 17.51
N GLN A 276 10.84 -9.11 17.80
CA GLN A 276 9.69 -9.41 16.94
C GLN A 276 8.49 -8.48 17.17
N ALA A 277 8.37 -7.87 18.35
CA ALA A 277 7.28 -6.93 18.61
C ALA A 277 7.39 -5.71 17.68
N HIS A 278 8.59 -5.16 17.53
CA HIS A 278 8.85 -4.04 16.63
C HIS A 278 8.87 -4.48 15.17
N SER A 279 9.37 -5.69 14.86
CA SER A 279 9.24 -6.21 13.50
C SER A 279 7.79 -6.26 13.03
N ILE A 280 6.85 -6.71 13.88
CA ILE A 280 5.42 -6.70 13.56
C ILE A 280 4.86 -5.26 13.50
N MET A 281 5.24 -4.39 14.44
CA MET A 281 4.87 -2.97 14.41
C MET A 281 5.27 -2.29 13.09
N GLY A 282 6.51 -2.54 12.63
CA GLY A 282 7.04 -2.00 11.39
C GLY A 282 6.26 -2.47 10.16
N ILE A 283 5.85 -3.75 10.11
CA ILE A 283 4.96 -4.25 9.05
C ILE A 283 3.63 -3.48 9.06
N GLY A 284 3.05 -3.24 10.25
CA GLY A 284 1.82 -2.46 10.40
C GLY A 284 1.96 -1.04 9.87
N LEU A 285 2.95 -0.29 10.37
CA LEU A 285 3.16 1.11 9.98
C LEU A 285 3.47 1.26 8.48
N MET A 286 4.27 0.36 7.92
CA MET A 286 4.54 0.37 6.49
C MET A 286 3.29 0.05 5.67
N ALA A 287 2.49 -0.94 6.08
CA ALA A 287 1.22 -1.24 5.42
C ALA A 287 0.26 -0.04 5.47
N GLU A 288 0.12 0.61 6.63
CA GLU A 288 -0.74 1.78 6.81
C GLU A 288 -0.26 2.97 5.94
N PHE A 289 1.05 3.22 5.90
CA PHE A 289 1.65 4.23 5.02
C PHE A 289 1.35 3.96 3.53
N MET A 290 1.62 2.74 3.08
CA MET A 290 1.44 2.34 1.68
C MET A 290 -0.03 2.30 1.28
N GLU A 291 -0.94 1.96 2.19
CA GLU A 291 -2.38 1.98 1.94
C GLU A 291 -2.90 3.41 1.79
N MET A 292 -2.47 4.35 2.64
CA MET A 292 -2.81 5.77 2.48
C MET A 292 -2.32 6.31 1.12
N ALA A 293 -1.10 5.93 0.70
CA ALA A 293 -0.58 6.30 -0.62
C ALA A 293 -1.40 5.66 -1.76
N TRP A 294 -1.74 4.37 -1.63
CA TRP A 294 -2.55 3.63 -2.60
C TRP A 294 -3.94 4.27 -2.79
N ASN A 295 -4.58 4.69 -1.70
CA ASN A 295 -5.88 5.35 -1.72
C ASN A 295 -5.83 6.76 -2.37
N GLN A 296 -4.63 7.32 -2.52
CA GLN A 296 -4.35 8.52 -3.32
C GLN A 296 -3.80 8.20 -4.72
N GLY A 297 -3.86 6.94 -5.17
CA GLY A 297 -3.44 6.52 -6.50
C GLY A 297 -1.92 6.32 -6.68
N VAL A 298 -1.15 6.28 -5.59
CA VAL A 298 0.29 6.04 -5.62
C VAL A 298 0.60 4.59 -5.25
N ASP A 299 1.06 3.81 -6.21
CA ASP A 299 1.45 2.41 -5.99
C ASP A 299 2.85 2.29 -5.40
N LEU A 300 2.91 2.17 -4.07
CA LEU A 300 4.14 1.81 -3.36
C LEU A 300 4.27 0.29 -3.13
N TYR A 301 3.17 -0.46 -3.19
CA TYR A 301 3.14 -1.91 -2.97
C TYR A 301 3.92 -2.70 -4.03
N SER A 302 4.08 -2.15 -5.22
CA SER A 302 4.92 -2.71 -6.29
C SER A 302 6.42 -2.39 -6.13
N ALA A 303 6.81 -1.59 -5.14
CA ALA A 303 8.20 -1.17 -4.96
C ALA A 303 9.17 -2.35 -4.81
N ARG A 304 10.31 -2.24 -5.50
CA ARG A 304 11.41 -3.22 -5.46
C ARG A 304 10.94 -4.67 -5.68
N ASP A 305 10.09 -4.89 -6.69
CA ASP A 305 9.54 -6.21 -7.00
C ASP A 305 8.78 -6.81 -5.80
N HIS A 306 7.80 -6.05 -5.31
CA HIS A 306 6.97 -6.39 -4.14
C HIS A 306 7.79 -6.77 -2.90
N ALA A 307 8.90 -6.06 -2.64
CA ALA A 307 9.79 -6.37 -1.52
C ALA A 307 9.05 -6.37 -0.17
N PHE A 308 8.06 -5.48 -0.01
CA PHE A 308 7.25 -5.45 1.21
C PHE A 308 6.39 -6.72 1.40
N ALA A 309 5.86 -7.32 0.33
CA ALA A 309 5.17 -8.62 0.43
C ALA A 309 6.12 -9.70 0.97
N LYS A 310 7.34 -9.76 0.42
CA LYS A 310 8.39 -10.70 0.83
C LYS A 310 8.80 -10.47 2.30
N ALA A 311 8.85 -9.21 2.74
CA ALA A 311 9.14 -8.86 4.13
C ALA A 311 8.00 -9.21 5.09
N ALA A 312 6.75 -8.97 4.71
CA ALA A 312 5.60 -9.37 5.51
C ALA A 312 5.51 -10.89 5.65
N GLU A 313 5.73 -11.65 4.56
CA GLU A 313 5.83 -13.11 4.60
C GLU A 313 7.00 -13.58 5.48
N TYR A 314 8.15 -12.90 5.45
CA TYR A 314 9.30 -13.20 6.31
C TYR A 314 8.96 -13.04 7.80
N VAL A 315 8.42 -11.89 8.19
CA VAL A 315 8.09 -11.60 9.60
C VAL A 315 6.96 -12.51 10.07
N ALA A 316 5.94 -12.73 9.24
CA ALA A 316 4.84 -13.66 9.55
C ALA A 316 5.35 -15.10 9.72
N ARG A 317 6.19 -15.58 8.79
CA ARG A 317 6.77 -16.93 8.83
C ARG A 317 7.53 -17.16 10.12
N TYR A 318 8.37 -16.20 10.50
CA TYR A 318 9.10 -16.30 11.75
C TYR A 318 8.13 -16.28 12.93
N ASN A 319 7.17 -15.37 13.00
CA ASN A 319 6.21 -15.31 14.10
C ASN A 319 5.22 -16.50 14.17
N ASN A 320 5.07 -17.26 13.08
CA ASN A 320 4.36 -18.54 13.07
C ASN A 320 5.13 -19.70 13.71
N GLY A 321 6.40 -19.51 14.07
CA GLY A 321 7.23 -20.57 14.66
C GLY A 321 8.22 -21.22 13.68
N HIS A 322 8.23 -20.82 12.41
CA HIS A 322 9.15 -21.35 11.40
C HIS A 322 10.49 -20.62 11.31
N SER A 323 11.53 -21.28 10.81
CA SER A 323 12.82 -20.63 10.56
C SER A 323 12.77 -19.72 9.32
N VAL A 324 13.63 -18.71 9.33
CA VAL A 324 13.88 -17.80 8.21
C VAL A 324 15.40 -17.59 8.07
N PRO A 325 15.90 -17.33 6.85
CA PRO A 325 17.31 -16.96 6.66
C PRO A 325 17.59 -15.61 7.33
N PHE A 326 18.77 -15.42 7.89
CA PHE A 326 19.17 -14.13 8.47
C PHE A 326 20.59 -13.78 8.03
N THR A 327 20.73 -12.61 7.39
CA THR A 327 22.02 -12.01 7.09
C THR A 327 22.39 -11.03 8.18
N LYS A 328 23.66 -11.07 8.59
CA LYS A 328 24.22 -10.16 9.58
C LYS A 328 23.83 -8.73 9.25
N TYR A 329 23.10 -8.10 10.17
CA TYR A 329 22.64 -6.73 10.04
C TYR A 329 23.58 -5.81 10.80
N VAL A 330 24.14 -4.81 10.12
CA VAL A 330 25.06 -3.83 10.68
C VAL A 330 24.38 -2.47 10.69
N TRP A 331 24.53 -1.73 11.80
CA TRP A 331 24.10 -0.35 11.88
C TRP A 331 25.04 0.47 12.77
N TYR A 332 24.91 1.78 12.69
CA TYR A 332 25.63 2.73 13.50
C TYR A 332 24.66 3.45 14.44
N ASN A 333 25.07 3.66 15.70
CA ASN A 333 24.25 4.31 16.72
C ASN A 333 24.88 5.61 17.25
N GLY A 334 24.02 6.49 17.78
CA GLY A 334 24.40 7.72 18.45
C GLY A 334 25.02 8.79 17.55
N HIS A 335 25.56 9.83 18.19
CA HIS A 335 26.22 10.95 17.51
C HIS A 335 27.61 10.61 16.97
N ASN A 336 28.27 9.60 17.54
CA ASN A 336 29.61 9.16 17.13
C ASN A 336 29.60 8.05 16.09
N CYS A 337 28.41 7.65 15.59
CA CYS A 337 28.25 6.56 14.63
C CYS A 337 28.93 5.26 15.10
N ALA A 338 28.72 4.85 16.36
CA ALA A 338 29.38 3.65 16.86
C ALA A 338 28.81 2.38 16.20
N TYR A 339 29.69 1.46 15.83
CA TYR A 339 29.35 0.23 15.13
C TYR A 339 28.56 -0.73 16.02
N ASN A 340 27.49 -1.30 15.47
CA ASN A 340 26.71 -2.35 16.09
C ASN A 340 26.32 -3.41 15.04
N GLU A 341 26.08 -4.63 15.49
CA GLU A 341 25.63 -5.71 14.62
C GLU A 341 24.69 -6.68 15.33
N HIS A 342 23.80 -7.28 14.54
CA HIS A 342 23.03 -8.46 14.90
C HIS A 342 23.48 -9.57 13.96
N THR A 343 23.93 -10.68 14.53
CA THR A 343 24.38 -11.86 13.76
C THR A 343 23.30 -12.92 13.65
N VAL A 344 22.23 -12.80 14.45
CA VAL A 344 21.08 -13.71 14.48
C VAL A 344 19.78 -12.92 14.55
N ILE A 345 18.71 -13.54 14.08
CA ILE A 345 17.34 -13.05 14.31
C ILE A 345 16.98 -13.19 15.80
N SER A 346 16.26 -12.22 16.35
CA SER A 346 15.79 -12.26 17.74
C SER A 346 14.49 -13.05 17.85
N ASP A 347 14.42 -13.99 18.80
CA ASP A 347 13.21 -14.76 19.14
C ASP A 347 12.31 -14.07 20.17
N TRP A 348 12.72 -12.90 20.66
CA TRP A 348 12.00 -12.14 21.66
C TRP A 348 11.18 -11.03 21.01
N PRO A 349 9.93 -10.80 21.46
CA PRO A 349 8.93 -11.79 21.85
C PRO A 349 8.21 -12.34 20.60
N ARG A 350 8.50 -13.58 20.22
CA ARG A 350 7.94 -14.22 19.02
C ARG A 350 6.47 -14.60 19.19
N GLY A 351 5.70 -14.44 18.10
CA GLY A 351 4.31 -14.89 18.02
C GLY A 351 3.29 -13.93 18.65
N GLN A 352 3.64 -12.65 18.82
CA GLN A 352 2.68 -11.66 19.30
C GLN A 352 1.48 -11.52 18.35
N ILE A 353 0.30 -11.36 18.97
CA ILE A 353 -0.96 -11.06 18.27
C ILE A 353 -1.13 -9.55 18.25
N ARG A 354 -1.15 -8.97 17.05
CA ARG A 354 -1.35 -7.53 16.78
C ARG A 354 -2.23 -7.33 15.54
N PRO A 355 -2.95 -6.20 15.43
CA PRO A 355 -3.89 -5.98 14.35
C PRO A 355 -3.22 -5.40 13.09
N VAL A 356 -2.42 -6.24 12.42
CA VAL A 356 -1.52 -5.82 11.32
C VAL A 356 -1.79 -6.59 10.02
N TRP A 357 -2.14 -7.87 10.13
CA TRP A 357 -2.02 -8.81 9.02
C TRP A 357 -3.13 -8.69 7.98
N GLU A 358 -4.32 -8.30 8.41
CA GLU A 358 -5.49 -8.24 7.52
C GLU A 358 -5.33 -7.21 6.41
N LEU A 359 -4.75 -6.04 6.71
CA LEU A 359 -4.48 -5.00 5.70
C LEU A 359 -3.52 -5.51 4.63
N VAL A 360 -2.42 -6.14 5.06
CA VAL A 360 -1.40 -6.71 4.15
C VAL A 360 -2.03 -7.76 3.23
N TYR A 361 -2.85 -8.66 3.80
CA TYR A 361 -3.50 -9.72 3.04
C TYR A 361 -4.55 -9.20 2.07
N ALA A 362 -5.36 -8.23 2.53
CA ALA A 362 -6.34 -7.55 1.70
C ALA A 362 -5.70 -6.93 0.46
N HIS A 363 -4.51 -6.33 0.59
CA HIS A 363 -3.80 -5.79 -0.55
C HIS A 363 -3.25 -6.93 -1.44
N TYR A 364 -2.29 -7.72 -0.95
CA TYR A 364 -1.53 -8.63 -1.81
C TYR A 364 -2.33 -9.85 -2.27
N TYR A 365 -3.09 -10.49 -1.38
CA TYR A 365 -3.85 -11.68 -1.74
C TYR A 365 -5.17 -11.31 -2.42
N ASN A 366 -5.97 -10.41 -1.84
CA ASN A 366 -7.30 -10.13 -2.36
C ASN A 366 -7.29 -9.22 -3.59
N ARG A 367 -6.49 -8.14 -3.62
CA ARG A 367 -6.41 -7.24 -4.79
C ARG A 367 -5.47 -7.79 -5.87
N LEU A 368 -4.26 -8.22 -5.51
CA LEU A 368 -3.23 -8.62 -6.49
C LEU A 368 -3.19 -10.13 -6.78
N GLY A 369 -3.88 -10.96 -5.99
CA GLY A 369 -3.90 -12.42 -6.21
C GLY A 369 -2.59 -13.12 -5.85
N MET A 370 -1.67 -12.45 -5.16
CA MET A 370 -0.39 -13.02 -4.72
C MET A 370 -0.60 -13.99 -3.56
N ALA A 371 0.12 -15.11 -3.57
CA ALA A 371 0.08 -16.05 -2.46
C ALA A 371 0.77 -15.45 -1.23
N MET A 372 0.03 -15.37 -0.11
CA MET A 372 0.52 -14.86 1.17
C MET A 372 0.30 -15.90 2.29
N PRO A 373 0.92 -17.10 2.21
CA PRO A 373 0.60 -18.22 3.09
C PRO A 373 0.94 -17.95 4.56
N ASN A 374 2.06 -17.30 4.87
CA ASN A 374 2.45 -17.06 6.25
C ASN A 374 1.61 -15.93 6.88
N VAL A 375 1.31 -14.87 6.11
CA VAL A 375 0.39 -13.83 6.55
C VAL A 375 -1.01 -14.42 6.77
N ARG A 376 -1.48 -15.32 5.89
CA ARG A 376 -2.76 -16.02 6.06
C ARG A 376 -2.82 -16.83 7.35
N GLU A 377 -1.73 -17.51 7.71
CA GLU A 377 -1.67 -18.26 8.96
C GLU A 377 -1.73 -17.33 10.18
N MET A 378 -1.04 -16.18 10.15
CA MET A 378 -1.14 -15.17 11.21
C MET A 378 -2.57 -14.64 11.34
N ILE A 379 -3.27 -14.38 10.22
CA ILE A 379 -4.69 -13.99 10.22
C ILE A 379 -5.56 -15.03 10.93
N GLY A 380 -5.28 -16.32 10.74
CA GLY A 380 -5.97 -17.39 11.45
C GLY A 380 -5.84 -17.33 12.98
N LYS A 381 -4.80 -16.66 13.49
CA LYS A 381 -4.53 -16.45 14.92
C LYS A 381 -5.06 -15.11 15.44
N THR A 382 -5.27 -14.12 14.57
CA THR A 382 -5.66 -12.76 14.98
C THR A 382 -7.15 -12.44 14.78
N ARG A 383 -7.87 -13.15 13.90
CA ARG A 383 -9.29 -12.89 13.65
C ARG A 383 -10.21 -13.32 14.81
N PRO A 384 -11.30 -12.57 15.08
CA PRO A 384 -11.60 -11.24 14.55
C PRO A 384 -10.65 -10.20 15.15
N GLU A 385 -10.00 -9.43 14.27
CA GLU A 385 -9.01 -8.42 14.60
C GLU A 385 -9.70 -7.19 15.21
N GLY A 386 -9.27 -6.78 16.40
CA GLY A 386 -9.76 -5.60 17.13
C GLY A 386 -8.84 -4.39 16.95
N GLY A 387 -8.86 -3.46 17.90
CA GLY A 387 -8.00 -2.27 17.89
C GLY A 387 -7.61 -1.81 19.29
N GLY A 388 -7.46 -0.50 19.50
CA GLY A 388 -7.18 0.06 20.82
C GLY A 388 -8.13 -0.48 21.90
N GLY A 389 -7.54 -1.00 22.99
CA GLY A 389 -8.26 -1.69 24.07
C GLY A 389 -8.27 -3.22 23.98
N ASP A 390 -7.88 -3.82 22.84
CA ASP A 390 -7.86 -5.28 22.66
C ASP A 390 -6.48 -5.93 22.87
N TYR A 391 -5.39 -5.15 22.81
CA TYR A 391 -4.01 -5.66 22.74
C TYR A 391 -3.13 -5.20 23.91
N GLY A 392 -3.75 -5.05 25.09
CA GLY A 392 -3.11 -4.59 26.32
C GLY A 392 -3.18 -3.07 26.52
N PRO A 393 -2.87 -2.59 27.74
CA PRO A 393 -3.10 -1.19 28.12
C PRO A 393 -1.99 -0.23 27.67
N ASN A 394 -0.82 -0.75 27.31
CA ASN A 394 0.38 0.02 26.99
C ASN A 394 0.37 0.47 25.52
N SER A 395 1.24 1.43 25.17
CA SER A 395 1.35 1.97 23.79
C SER A 395 1.36 0.89 22.71
N GLY A 396 2.00 -0.25 22.97
CA GLY A 396 2.11 -1.35 21.99
C GLY A 396 0.78 -1.86 21.46
N GLY A 397 -0.28 -1.81 22.26
CA GLY A 397 -1.65 -2.17 21.85
C GLY A 397 -2.37 -1.10 21.04
N PHE A 398 -1.72 0.05 20.86
CA PHE A 398 -2.22 1.25 20.18
C PHE A 398 -1.27 1.73 19.07
N ASP A 399 -0.25 0.94 18.70
CA ASP A 399 0.69 1.28 17.62
C ASP A 399 0.01 1.32 16.24
N SER A 400 -1.14 0.62 16.09
CA SER A 400 -1.97 0.58 14.88
C SER A 400 -3.45 0.77 15.23
N LEU A 401 -4.24 1.40 14.36
CA LEU A 401 -5.69 1.59 14.60
C LEU A 401 -6.45 0.26 14.63
N GLY A 402 -6.00 -0.72 13.85
CA GLY A 402 -6.55 -2.07 13.77
C GLY A 402 -7.90 -2.13 13.07
N TRP A 403 -8.78 -3.00 13.58
CA TRP A 403 -10.10 -3.33 13.04
C TRP A 403 -10.06 -3.97 11.66
N GLY A 404 -8.94 -4.61 11.29
CA GLY A 404 -8.76 -5.10 9.93
C GLY A 404 -9.80 -6.10 9.47
N THR A 405 -10.32 -6.95 10.38
CA THR A 405 -11.39 -7.91 10.04
C THR A 405 -12.66 -7.22 9.55
N LEU A 406 -12.96 -6.05 10.10
CA LEU A 406 -14.09 -5.25 9.69
C LEU A 406 -13.71 -4.42 8.44
N ALA A 407 -12.62 -3.67 8.51
CA ALA A 407 -12.18 -2.69 7.53
C ALA A 407 -11.71 -3.29 6.20
N TYR A 408 -10.79 -4.26 6.25
CA TYR A 408 -9.98 -4.64 5.10
C TYR A 408 -10.37 -5.97 4.49
N VAL A 409 -11.04 -6.85 5.26
CA VAL A 409 -11.57 -8.10 4.71
C VAL A 409 -12.43 -7.75 3.51
N ARG A 410 -12.07 -8.38 2.41
CA ARG A 410 -12.78 -8.33 1.16
C ARG A 410 -12.73 -9.72 0.56
N GLU A 411 -13.77 -10.08 -0.15
CA GLU A 411 -13.65 -11.24 -1.03
C GLU A 411 -12.52 -10.95 -2.01
N ARG A 412 -11.71 -11.96 -2.32
CA ARG A 412 -10.83 -11.85 -3.48
C ARG A 412 -11.77 -11.55 -4.63
N THR A 413 -11.66 -10.38 -5.25
CA THR A 413 -12.36 -10.12 -6.50
C THR A 413 -11.94 -11.27 -7.40
N PRO A 414 -12.80 -12.24 -7.70
CA PRO A 414 -12.41 -13.30 -8.60
C PRO A 414 -12.14 -12.55 -9.89
N THR A 415 -10.88 -12.51 -10.34
CA THR A 415 -10.63 -12.05 -11.69
C THR A 415 -11.42 -13.02 -12.53
N ALA A 416 -12.56 -12.55 -13.07
CA ALA A 416 -13.47 -13.42 -13.80
C ALA A 416 -12.62 -14.22 -14.79
N LEU A 417 -12.81 -15.54 -14.82
CA LEU A 417 -12.15 -16.33 -15.85
C LEU A 417 -12.83 -15.95 -17.15
N ASN A 418 -12.05 -15.46 -18.09
CA ASN A 418 -12.54 -15.03 -19.39
C ASN A 418 -11.99 -15.97 -20.45
N ARG A 419 -12.75 -16.16 -21.51
CA ARG A 419 -12.33 -16.80 -22.76
C ARG A 419 -12.48 -15.78 -23.88
N LEU A 420 -11.65 -15.88 -24.91
CA LEU A 420 -11.74 -15.06 -26.10
C LEU A 420 -12.31 -15.88 -27.25
N GLN A 421 -13.59 -15.69 -27.53
CA GLN A 421 -14.29 -16.34 -28.65
C GLN A 421 -13.99 -15.60 -29.95
N SER A 422 -13.67 -16.32 -31.03
CA SER A 422 -13.41 -15.73 -32.35
C SER A 422 -14.70 -15.21 -33.01
N TYR A 423 -14.61 -14.06 -33.69
CA TYR A 423 -15.72 -13.49 -34.45
C TYR A 423 -16.09 -14.31 -35.69
N ASN A 424 -15.12 -14.78 -36.47
CA ASN A 424 -15.38 -15.55 -37.69
C ASN A 424 -15.40 -17.08 -37.48
N PHE A 425 -14.97 -17.58 -36.31
CA PHE A 425 -15.06 -18.99 -35.92
C PHE A 425 -15.71 -19.14 -34.54
N GLN A 426 -17.04 -19.06 -34.50
CA GLN A 426 -17.83 -18.96 -33.26
C GLN A 426 -17.73 -20.18 -32.33
N ASP A 427 -17.32 -21.34 -32.85
CA ASP A 427 -17.08 -22.56 -32.08
C ASP A 427 -15.67 -22.59 -31.41
N ARG A 428 -14.83 -21.59 -31.69
CA ARG A 428 -13.41 -21.57 -31.29
C ARG A 428 -13.07 -20.46 -30.31
N TYR A 429 -12.10 -20.78 -29.46
CA TYR A 429 -11.60 -19.88 -28.43
C TYR A 429 -10.07 -19.86 -28.42
N VAL A 430 -9.51 -18.72 -28.01
CA VAL A 430 -8.07 -18.62 -27.75
C VAL A 430 -7.70 -19.54 -26.60
N ARG A 431 -6.65 -20.36 -26.80
CA ARG A 431 -6.02 -21.18 -25.77
C ARG A 431 -4.50 -21.09 -25.86
N HIS A 432 -3.80 -21.23 -24.74
CA HIS A 432 -2.35 -21.50 -24.75
C HIS A 432 -2.15 -23.00 -24.91
N ALA A 433 -1.25 -23.54 -25.74
CA ALA A 433 -0.95 -24.98 -25.90
C ALA A 433 0.52 -25.21 -26.20
N TYR A 434 1.21 -26.08 -25.44
CA TYR A 434 2.64 -26.38 -25.67
C TYR A 434 3.50 -25.11 -25.79
N TYR A 435 3.23 -24.11 -24.94
CA TYR A 435 3.83 -22.76 -24.94
C TYR A 435 3.48 -21.85 -26.13
N ASP A 436 2.68 -22.31 -27.09
CA ASP A 436 2.13 -21.53 -28.20
C ASP A 436 0.69 -21.07 -27.88
N VAL A 437 0.07 -20.23 -28.73
CA VAL A 437 -1.30 -19.74 -28.53
C VAL A 437 -2.11 -19.87 -29.82
N ARG A 438 -3.30 -20.46 -29.73
CA ARG A 438 -4.09 -20.88 -30.90
C ARG A 438 -5.60 -20.82 -30.66
N LEU A 439 -6.37 -20.93 -31.74
CA LEU A 439 -7.82 -21.07 -31.75
C LEU A 439 -8.24 -22.52 -31.92
N ASP A 440 -8.86 -23.10 -30.90
CA ASP A 440 -9.39 -24.46 -30.96
C ASP A 440 -10.88 -24.51 -30.57
N ALA A 441 -11.57 -25.52 -31.10
CA ALA A 441 -12.89 -25.93 -30.66
C ALA A 441 -12.75 -27.05 -29.61
N SER A 442 -13.77 -27.27 -28.78
CA SER A 442 -13.84 -28.39 -27.83
C SER A 442 -12.60 -28.57 -26.93
N ILE A 443 -12.09 -27.46 -26.41
CA ILE A 443 -10.83 -27.42 -25.64
C ILE A 443 -10.94 -28.24 -24.34
N SER A 444 -9.99 -29.15 -24.16
CA SER A 444 -9.79 -29.91 -22.92
C SER A 444 -8.29 -29.96 -22.58
N PRO A 445 -7.89 -29.62 -21.34
CA PRO A 445 -8.73 -29.07 -20.27
C PRO A 445 -9.24 -27.66 -20.60
N ALA A 446 -10.48 -27.34 -20.20
CA ALA A 446 -11.11 -26.04 -20.48
C ALA A 446 -10.29 -24.85 -19.96
N ALA A 447 -9.51 -25.07 -18.89
CA ALA A 447 -8.66 -24.05 -18.28
C ALA A 447 -7.53 -23.53 -19.19
N ASP A 448 -7.17 -24.26 -20.25
CA ASP A 448 -6.20 -23.80 -21.25
C ASP A 448 -6.69 -22.60 -22.07
N ALA A 449 -8.01 -22.38 -22.08
CA ALA A 449 -8.68 -21.26 -22.76
C ALA A 449 -9.24 -20.22 -21.80
N GLN A 450 -8.91 -20.32 -20.51
CA GLN A 450 -9.37 -19.40 -19.47
C GLN A 450 -8.23 -18.48 -19.04
N PHE A 451 -8.52 -17.18 -19.02
CA PHE A 451 -7.57 -16.14 -18.68
C PHE A 451 -8.15 -15.19 -17.63
N ARG A 452 -7.32 -14.78 -16.68
CA ARG A 452 -7.58 -13.62 -15.84
C ARG A 452 -7.12 -12.39 -16.62
N LEU A 453 -8.05 -11.50 -16.92
CA LEU A 453 -7.73 -10.18 -17.48
C LEU A 453 -7.37 -9.27 -16.30
N VAL A 454 -6.08 -8.98 -16.17
CA VAL A 454 -5.54 -8.08 -15.14
C VAL A 454 -5.16 -6.75 -15.77
N PRO A 455 -4.97 -5.67 -14.97
CA PRO A 455 -4.38 -4.43 -15.49
C PRO A 455 -3.09 -4.72 -16.26
N GLY A 456 -2.86 -3.99 -17.35
CA GLY A 456 -1.70 -4.20 -18.21
C GLY A 456 -0.38 -4.10 -17.44
N LEU A 457 0.51 -5.07 -17.64
CA LEU A 457 1.78 -5.16 -16.89
C LEU A 457 2.73 -3.99 -17.15
N ALA A 458 2.65 -3.33 -18.30
CA ALA A 458 3.42 -2.12 -18.63
C ALA A 458 2.62 -0.82 -18.51
N ASP A 459 1.29 -0.91 -18.51
CA ASP A 459 0.37 0.22 -18.50
C ASP A 459 -0.98 -0.25 -17.95
N SER A 460 -1.37 0.27 -16.79
CA SER A 460 -2.57 -0.13 -16.08
C SER A 460 -3.87 0.24 -16.82
N ALA A 461 -3.82 1.15 -17.80
CA ALA A 461 -4.94 1.42 -18.70
C ALA A 461 -5.15 0.31 -19.76
N GLY A 462 -4.14 -0.53 -19.96
CA GLY A 462 -4.20 -1.73 -20.79
C GLY A 462 -4.71 -2.96 -20.03
N VAL A 463 -4.55 -4.11 -20.67
CA VAL A 463 -4.90 -5.43 -20.15
C VAL A 463 -3.77 -6.42 -20.44
N SER A 464 -3.52 -7.31 -19.49
CA SER A 464 -2.67 -8.49 -19.67
C SER A 464 -3.48 -9.75 -19.37
N PHE A 465 -3.20 -10.83 -20.10
CA PHE A 465 -3.92 -12.10 -20.00
C PHE A 465 -3.10 -13.11 -19.22
N GLU A 466 -3.39 -13.30 -17.93
CA GLU A 466 -2.76 -14.34 -17.11
C GLU A 466 -3.51 -15.66 -17.30
N ALA A 467 -2.79 -16.77 -17.51
CA ALA A 467 -3.41 -18.09 -17.63
C ALA A 467 -4.09 -18.53 -16.32
N ALA A 468 -5.33 -19.02 -16.41
CA ALA A 468 -6.09 -19.43 -15.23
C ALA A 468 -5.45 -20.61 -14.48
N ASN A 469 -4.91 -21.58 -15.22
CA ASN A 469 -4.32 -22.81 -14.72
C ASN A 469 -2.82 -22.74 -14.45
N VAL A 470 -2.14 -21.66 -14.87
CA VAL A 470 -0.71 -21.47 -14.62
C VAL A 470 -0.46 -20.02 -14.16
N PRO A 471 -0.79 -19.68 -12.90
CA PRO A 471 -0.59 -18.33 -12.37
C PRO A 471 0.85 -17.85 -12.55
N GLY A 472 1.03 -16.55 -12.81
CA GLY A 472 2.31 -15.93 -13.15
C GLY A 472 2.74 -16.09 -14.62
N TYR A 473 1.98 -16.82 -15.44
CA TYR A 473 2.22 -16.93 -16.89
C TYR A 473 1.22 -16.10 -17.68
N TYR A 474 1.71 -15.42 -18.71
CA TYR A 474 0.94 -14.45 -19.48
C TYR A 474 1.02 -14.72 -20.98
N LEU A 475 -0.05 -14.42 -21.69
CA LEU A 475 0.01 -14.30 -23.15
C LEU A 475 0.85 -13.07 -23.49
N ARG A 476 1.86 -13.28 -24.32
CA ARG A 476 2.66 -12.20 -24.89
C ARG A 476 3.00 -12.49 -26.34
N HIS A 477 3.30 -11.45 -27.09
CA HIS A 477 3.93 -11.64 -28.38
C HIS A 477 5.46 -11.80 -28.23
N TYR A 478 6.08 -12.51 -29.17
CA TYR A 478 7.52 -12.61 -29.35
C TYR A 478 7.81 -12.84 -30.83
N SER A 479 8.53 -11.93 -31.47
CA SER A 479 8.74 -11.96 -32.92
C SER A 479 7.41 -12.06 -33.70
N TYR A 480 6.39 -11.33 -33.23
CA TYR A 480 5.02 -11.29 -33.77
C TYR A 480 4.21 -12.61 -33.65
N ASP A 481 4.76 -13.62 -32.98
CA ASP A 481 4.04 -14.84 -32.60
C ASP A 481 3.59 -14.78 -31.15
N PHE A 482 2.49 -15.44 -30.80
CA PHE A 482 2.05 -15.49 -29.41
C PHE A 482 2.57 -16.72 -28.67
N ARG A 483 2.89 -16.52 -27.41
CA ARG A 483 3.32 -17.59 -26.50
C ARG A 483 2.81 -17.35 -25.10
N LEU A 484 2.78 -18.43 -24.33
CA LEU A 484 2.54 -18.37 -22.89
C LEU A 484 3.88 -18.48 -22.15
N ASP A 485 4.31 -17.38 -21.54
CA ASP A 485 5.60 -17.30 -20.84
C ASP A 485 5.43 -16.79 -19.39
N PRO A 486 6.30 -17.20 -18.47
CA PRO A 486 6.31 -16.67 -17.11
C PRO A 486 6.75 -15.20 -17.12
N ASN A 487 6.10 -14.38 -16.31
CA ASN A 487 6.51 -12.99 -16.12
C ASN A 487 7.89 -12.94 -15.45
N ASN A 488 8.89 -12.52 -16.23
CA ASN A 488 10.27 -12.40 -15.77
C ASN A 488 10.62 -11.01 -15.21
N GLY A 489 9.62 -10.13 -15.06
CA GLY A 489 9.76 -8.77 -14.52
C GLY A 489 10.37 -7.75 -15.48
N SER A 490 10.90 -8.17 -16.63
CA SER A 490 11.56 -7.25 -17.57
C SER A 490 10.57 -6.28 -18.22
N SER A 491 11.01 -5.05 -18.49
CA SER A 491 10.19 -4.04 -19.19
C SER A 491 9.74 -4.50 -20.57
N VAL A 492 10.58 -5.26 -21.28
CA VAL A 492 10.26 -5.86 -22.59
C VAL A 492 9.11 -6.87 -22.44
N PHE A 493 9.20 -7.80 -21.48
CA PHE A 493 8.11 -8.75 -21.23
C PHE A 493 6.81 -8.03 -20.92
N LYS A 494 6.85 -7.05 -20.00
CA LYS A 494 5.68 -6.27 -19.60
C LYS A 494 5.04 -5.57 -20.80
N ALA A 495 5.86 -4.96 -21.67
CA ALA A 495 5.39 -4.27 -22.87
C ALA A 495 4.85 -5.22 -23.95
N ASP A 496 5.39 -6.42 -24.06
CA ASP A 496 4.95 -7.46 -25.00
C ASP A 496 3.70 -8.21 -24.54
N ALA A 497 3.44 -8.22 -23.23
CA ALA A 497 2.28 -8.83 -22.60
C ALA A 497 1.12 -7.84 -22.34
N THR A 498 1.27 -6.57 -22.71
CA THR A 498 0.25 -5.53 -22.48
C THR A 498 -0.46 -5.15 -23.77
N PHE A 499 -1.79 -5.13 -23.72
CA PHE A 499 -2.65 -4.81 -24.85
C PHE A 499 -3.71 -3.78 -24.46
N HIS A 500 -4.18 -2.99 -25.42
CA HIS A 500 -5.21 -1.99 -25.24
C HIS A 500 -6.50 -2.47 -25.88
N ARG A 501 -7.56 -2.58 -25.08
CA ARG A 501 -8.90 -2.93 -25.59
C ARG A 501 -9.41 -1.78 -26.44
N VAL A 502 -9.85 -2.10 -27.66
CA VAL A 502 -10.52 -1.16 -28.56
C VAL A 502 -11.80 -1.78 -29.09
N ALA A 503 -12.67 -0.96 -29.69
CA ALA A 503 -13.83 -1.44 -30.42
C ALA A 503 -13.40 -2.46 -31.49
N GLY A 504 -14.17 -3.53 -31.65
CA GLY A 504 -13.85 -4.60 -32.59
C GLY A 504 -13.66 -4.08 -34.01
N LEU A 505 -12.60 -4.54 -34.68
CA LEU A 505 -12.25 -4.06 -36.00
C LEU A 505 -13.24 -4.51 -37.10
N ALA A 506 -13.92 -5.64 -36.92
CA ALA A 506 -15.01 -6.09 -37.80
C ALA A 506 -16.39 -5.63 -37.31
N ASP A 507 -16.60 -5.56 -35.99
CA ASP A 507 -17.86 -5.18 -35.36
C ASP A 507 -17.57 -4.38 -34.10
N GLY A 508 -18.02 -3.12 -34.06
CA GLY A 508 -17.75 -2.21 -32.94
C GLY A 508 -18.38 -2.63 -31.60
N SER A 509 -19.34 -3.56 -31.60
CA SER A 509 -19.91 -4.16 -30.38
C SER A 509 -19.06 -5.29 -29.80
N TRP A 510 -18.04 -5.75 -30.53
CA TRP A 510 -17.05 -6.74 -30.10
C TRP A 510 -15.75 -6.04 -29.67
N THR A 511 -14.72 -6.80 -29.31
CA THR A 511 -13.44 -6.26 -28.84
C THR A 511 -12.29 -6.68 -29.74
N SER A 512 -11.38 -5.75 -30.02
CA SER A 512 -10.05 -6.04 -30.57
C SER A 512 -8.99 -5.57 -29.57
N PHE A 513 -7.78 -6.14 -29.66
CA PHE A 513 -6.70 -5.87 -28.72
C PHE A 513 -5.48 -5.34 -29.47
N ARG A 514 -5.17 -4.06 -29.28
CA ARG A 514 -4.01 -3.37 -29.87
C ARG A 514 -2.78 -3.59 -28.99
N SER A 515 -1.61 -3.87 -29.56
CA SER A 515 -0.39 -4.02 -28.75
C SER A 515 0.05 -2.70 -28.12
N HIS A 516 0.59 -2.76 -26.89
CA HIS A 516 1.24 -1.63 -26.24
C HIS A 516 2.61 -1.31 -26.86
N SER A 517 3.43 -2.34 -27.10
CA SER A 517 4.78 -2.20 -27.68
C SER A 517 4.76 -1.94 -29.20
N HIS A 518 3.69 -2.33 -29.90
CA HIS A 518 3.51 -2.09 -31.34
C HIS A 518 2.10 -1.54 -31.62
N PRO A 519 1.85 -0.23 -31.40
CA PRO A 519 0.50 0.35 -31.45
C PRO A 519 -0.19 0.29 -32.82
N ASP A 520 0.53 -0.02 -33.89
CA ASP A 520 0.00 -0.23 -35.24
C ASP A 520 -0.50 -1.68 -35.48
N ARG A 521 -0.37 -2.56 -34.48
CA ARG A 521 -0.67 -4.00 -34.59
C ARG A 521 -1.71 -4.49 -33.58
N TYR A 522 -2.41 -5.55 -33.95
CA TYR A 522 -3.49 -6.15 -33.19
C TYR A 522 -3.30 -7.66 -33.02
N ILE A 523 -3.82 -8.20 -31.92
CA ILE A 523 -4.00 -9.64 -31.76
C ILE A 523 -4.99 -10.09 -32.83
N ARG A 524 -4.59 -11.07 -33.65
CA ARG A 524 -5.47 -11.77 -34.56
C ARG A 524 -5.13 -13.26 -34.58
N HIS A 525 -5.97 -14.09 -35.19
CA HIS A 525 -5.58 -15.46 -35.54
C HIS A 525 -5.21 -15.57 -37.03
N SER A 526 -4.29 -16.48 -37.37
CA SER A 526 -3.88 -16.88 -38.73
C SER A 526 -3.67 -18.37 -38.79
N ASP A 527 -4.35 -19.08 -39.70
CA ASP A 527 -4.28 -20.54 -39.73
C ASP A 527 -4.50 -21.15 -38.34
N TYR A 528 -5.39 -20.51 -37.57
CA TYR A 528 -5.69 -20.78 -36.16
C TYR A 528 -4.57 -20.54 -35.14
N LEU A 529 -3.41 -19.99 -35.51
CA LEU A 529 -2.39 -19.52 -34.57
C LEU A 529 -2.59 -18.05 -34.22
N LEU A 530 -2.39 -17.66 -32.97
CA LEU A 530 -2.48 -16.25 -32.58
C LEU A 530 -1.21 -15.50 -33.00
N LYS A 531 -1.39 -14.37 -33.69
CA LYS A 531 -0.30 -13.52 -34.22
C LYS A 531 -0.54 -12.07 -33.85
N LEU A 532 0.54 -11.29 -33.83
CA LEU A 532 0.49 -9.84 -33.71
C LEU A 532 0.73 -9.19 -35.07
N ASP A 533 -0.31 -8.61 -35.67
CA ASP A 533 -0.26 -8.21 -37.07
C ASP A 533 -0.87 -6.84 -37.36
N GLN A 534 -0.46 -6.23 -38.49
CA GLN A 534 -1.12 -5.04 -39.03
C GLN A 534 -2.41 -5.47 -39.74
N ILE A 535 -3.51 -4.79 -39.45
CA ILE A 535 -4.83 -5.17 -39.97
C ILE A 535 -5.28 -4.17 -41.03
N SER A 536 -5.37 -4.61 -42.27
CA SER A 536 -5.69 -3.75 -43.42
C SER A 536 -6.91 -4.20 -44.24
N ASP A 537 -7.23 -5.50 -44.23
CA ASP A 537 -8.33 -6.07 -45.02
C ASP A 537 -9.48 -6.60 -44.14
N ALA A 538 -10.58 -7.00 -44.79
CA ALA A 538 -11.78 -7.47 -44.10
C ALA A 538 -11.54 -8.79 -43.33
N THR A 539 -10.72 -9.68 -43.87
CA THR A 539 -10.37 -10.96 -43.23
C THR A 539 -9.60 -10.71 -41.95
N GLY A 540 -8.54 -9.90 -41.99
CA GLY A 540 -7.75 -9.55 -40.81
C GLY A 540 -8.58 -8.82 -39.75
N ARG A 541 -9.55 -7.98 -40.17
CA ARG A 541 -10.50 -7.35 -39.23
C ARG A 541 -11.35 -8.39 -38.50
N ALA A 542 -11.86 -9.39 -39.22
CA ALA A 542 -12.61 -10.49 -38.62
C ALA A 542 -11.74 -11.36 -37.72
N ASP A 543 -10.51 -11.66 -38.14
CA ASP A 543 -9.54 -12.44 -37.37
C ASP A 543 -9.09 -11.77 -36.07
N ALA A 544 -9.07 -10.43 -36.05
CA ALA A 544 -8.67 -9.61 -34.92
C ALA A 544 -9.82 -9.24 -33.97
N THR A 545 -11.03 -9.74 -34.22
CA THR A 545 -12.24 -9.39 -33.45
C THR A 545 -12.68 -10.57 -32.58
N TYR A 546 -12.89 -10.30 -31.29
CA TYR A 546 -13.20 -11.31 -30.28
C TYR A 546 -14.35 -10.88 -29.37
N ARG A 547 -15.08 -11.87 -28.86
CA ARG A 547 -16.02 -11.70 -27.75
C ARG A 547 -15.36 -12.23 -26.48
N ILE A 548 -15.38 -11.42 -25.44
CA ILE A 548 -14.96 -11.84 -24.11
C ILE A 548 -16.16 -12.53 -23.45
N THR A 549 -16.00 -13.79 -23.08
CA THR A 549 -17.04 -14.61 -22.45
C THR A 549 -16.55 -15.14 -21.11
N SER A 550 -17.43 -15.19 -20.10
CA SER A 550 -17.16 -15.82 -18.80
C SER A 550 -17.23 -17.34 -18.82
#